data_AF-A0A382F5C3-F1
#
_entry.id   AF-A0A382F5C3-F1
#
_cell.length_a   1.000
_cell.length_b   1.000
_cell.length_c   1.000
_cell.angle_alpha   90.00
_cell.angle_beta   90.00
_cell.angle_gamma   90.00
#
_symmetry.space_group_name_H-M   'P 1'
#
loop_
_entity.id
_entity.type
_entity.pdbx_description
1 polymer ?
#
loop_
_entity_poly.entity_id
_entity_poly.type
_entity_poly.pdbx_seq_one_letter_code
_entity_poly.pdbx_strand_id
1 'polypeptide(L)' 'MEAMVLGWAQTQSWWGIATTVIVIANGITMTLRDKYAENIPILGKIWPILNWLSLNIANNKNEEK' A
#
# COMPACT_ATOMS: atom_id res chain seq x y z
N MET A 1 24.95 -0.69 4.35
CA MET A 1 24.02 -0.66 5.50
C MET A 1 22.69 -1.31 5.15
N GLU A 2 22.08 -0.94 4.01
CA GLU A 2 20.83 -1.55 3.51
C GLU A 2 20.87 -3.08 3.42
N ALA A 3 21.92 -3.66 2.84
CA ALA A 3 22.04 -5.13 2.74
C ALA A 3 22.05 -5.84 4.12
N MET A 4 22.58 -5.19 5.16
CA MET A 4 22.56 -5.74 6.52
C MET A 4 21.16 -5.64 7.14
N VAL A 5 20.46 -4.52 6.92
CA VAL A 5 19.10 -4.30 7.45
C VAL A 5 18.09 -5.19 6.74
N LEU A 6 18.14 -5.29 5.42
CA LEU A 6 17.27 -6.16 4.64
C LEU A 6 17.55 -7.64 4.91
N GLY A 7 18.83 -8.01 5.07
CA GLY A 7 19.23 -9.36 5.45
C GLY A 7 18.70 -9.72 6.84
N TRP A 8 18.83 -8.83 7.83
CA TRP A 8 18.22 -9.03 9.15
C TRP A 8 16.68 -9.12 9.06
N ALA A 9 16.04 -8.23 8.32
CA ALA A 9 14.59 -8.19 8.20
C ALA A 9 14.03 -9.48 7.56
N GLN A 10 14.71 -10.04 6.56
CA GLN A 10 14.36 -11.33 5.95
C GLN A 10 14.34 -12.50 6.93
N THR A 11 15.07 -12.45 8.05
CA THR A 11 15.03 -13.49 9.08
C THR A 11 13.78 -13.43 9.95
N GLN A 12 13.02 -12.33 9.90
CA GLN A 12 11.86 -12.13 10.74
C GLN A 12 10.60 -12.60 10.03
N SER A 13 9.83 -13.50 10.66
CA SER A 13 8.62 -14.08 10.07
C SER A 13 7.54 -13.05 9.71
N TRP A 14 7.47 -11.94 10.46
CA TRP A 14 6.53 -10.86 10.21
C TRP A 14 6.89 -10.02 8.97
N TRP A 15 8.17 -9.97 8.58
CA TRP A 15 8.64 -9.12 7.49
C TRP A 15 8.08 -9.55 6.13
N GLY A 16 8.03 -10.86 5.87
CA GLY A 16 7.44 -11.40 4.64
C GLY A 16 5.94 -11.08 4.51
N ILE A 17 5.21 -11.15 5.63
CA ILE A 17 3.79 -10.80 5.66
C ILE A 17 3.61 -9.30 5.39
N ALA A 18 4.36 -8.44 6.09
CA ALA A 18 4.26 -7.00 5.96
C ALA A 18 4.57 -6.53 4.52
N THR A 19 5.66 -7.02 3.92
CA THR A 19 6.06 -6.67 2.55
C THR A 19 5.04 -7.14 1.51
N THR A 20 4.47 -8.34 1.69
CA THR A 20 3.42 -8.86 0.81
C THR A 20 2.16 -7.99 0.85
N VAL A 21 1.72 -7.60 2.05
CA VAL A 21 0.55 -6.72 2.21
C VAL A 21 0.77 -5.37 1.54
N ILE A 22 1.97 -4.79 1.66
CA ILE A 22 2.33 -3.51 1.02
C ILE A 22 2.32 -3.63 -0.52
N VAL A 23 2.85 -4.73 -1.06
CA VAL A 23 2.84 -4.97 -2.52
C VAL A 23 1.41 -5.12 -3.05
N ILE A 24 0.55 -5.85 -2.33
CA ILE A 24 -0.87 -5.99 -2.70
C ILE A 24 -1.57 -4.63 -2.64
N ALA A 25 -1.35 -3.86 -1.58
CA ALA A 25 -1.93 -2.52 -1.45
C ALA A 25 -1.51 -1.60 -2.61
N ASN A 26 -0.23 -1.61 -2.99
CA ASN A 26 0.26 -0.88 -4.18
C ASN A 26 -0.41 -1.35 -5.47
N GLY A 27 -0.53 -2.66 -5.69
CA GLY A 27 -1.20 -3.19 -6.88
C GLY A 27 -2.66 -2.73 -6.98
N ILE A 28 -3.37 -2.71 -5.86
CA ILE A 28 -4.77 -2.26 -5.80
C ILE A 28 -4.88 -0.76 -6.09
N THR A 29 -4.08 0.08 -5.41
CA THR A 29 -4.16 1.54 -5.57
C THR A 29 -3.68 2.03 -6.93
N MET A 30 -2.76 1.31 -7.59
CA MET A 30 -2.39 1.60 -8.98
C MET A 30 -3.46 1.21 -10.00
N THR A 31 -4.29 0.20 -9.69
CA THR A 31 -5.28 -0.33 -10.63
C THR A 31 -6.60 0.45 -10.57
N LEU A 32 -6.97 0.97 -9.40
CA LEU A 32 -8.25 1.64 -9.18
C LEU A 32 -8.02 3.08 -8.71
N ARG A 33 -8.65 4.03 -9.43
CA ARG A 33 -8.64 5.45 -9.04
C ARG A 33 -9.52 5.70 -7.82
N ASP A 34 -9.09 6.63 -6.98
CA ASP A 34 -9.69 6.96 -5.68
C ASP A 34 -11.19 7.27 -5.77
N LYS A 35 -11.60 8.07 -6.76
CA LYS A 35 -13.01 8.40 -7.04
C LYS A 35 -13.90 7.17 -7.21
N TYR A 36 -13.39 6.07 -7.76
CA TYR A 36 -14.16 4.84 -7.92
C TYR A 36 -14.11 3.97 -6.66
N ALA A 37 -12.97 3.97 -5.97
CA ALA A 37 -12.79 3.19 -4.75
C ALA A 37 -13.63 3.71 -3.58
N GLU A 38 -13.74 5.02 -3.44
CA GLU A 38 -14.53 5.69 -2.39
C GLU A 38 -16.03 5.41 -2.52
N ASN A 39 -16.51 5.17 -3.74
CA ASN A 39 -17.92 4.84 -4.00
C ASN A 39 -18.30 3.39 -3.66
N ILE A 40 -17.33 2.52 -3.36
CA ILE A 40 -17.60 1.13 -3.00
C ILE A 40 -17.71 1.03 -1.47
N PRO A 41 -18.83 0.52 -0.91
CA PRO A 41 -19.17 0.67 0.51
C PRO A 41 -18.17 0.05 1.50
N ILE A 42 -17.47 -1.02 1.12
CA ILE A 42 -16.43 -1.66 1.94
C ILE A 42 -15.05 -1.10 1.56
N LEU A 43 -14.76 -1.02 0.26
CA LEU A 43 -13.45 -0.62 -0.24
C LEU A 43 -13.14 0.83 0.13
N GLY A 44 -14.12 1.75 0.04
CA GLY A 44 -13.96 3.15 0.42
C GLY A 44 -13.60 3.35 1.89
N LYS A 45 -14.03 2.45 2.79
CA LYS A 45 -13.64 2.50 4.21
C LYS A 45 -12.20 2.08 4.46
N ILE A 46 -11.70 1.10 3.70
CA ILE A 46 -10.33 0.60 3.80
C ILE A 46 -9.36 1.33 2.86
N TRP A 47 -9.87 2.15 1.94
CA TRP A 47 -9.09 2.89 0.96
C TRP A 47 -8.02 3.79 1.58
N PRO A 48 -8.29 4.56 2.66
CA PRO A 48 -7.25 5.35 3.32
C PRO A 48 -6.10 4.49 3.86
N ILE A 49 -6.40 3.27 4.33
CA ILE A 49 -5.40 2.33 4.84
C ILE A 49 -4.55 1.80 3.67
N LEU A 50 -5.19 1.47 2.54
CA LEU A 50 -4.48 1.01 1.34
C LEU A 50 -3.58 2.12 0.75
N ASN A 51 -4.06 3.36 0.71
CA ASN A 51 -3.27 4.52 0.29
C ASN A 51 -2.12 4.82 1.26
N TRP A 52 -2.32 4.63 2.57
CA TRP A 52 -1.26 4.74 3.58
C TRP A 52 -0.18 3.67 3.39
N LEU A 53 -0.59 2.41 3.25
CA LEU A 53 0.31 1.26 3.06
C LEU A 53 1.08 1.34 1.74
N SER A 54 0.49 1.90 0.70
CA SER A 54 1.15 2.12 -0.60
C SER A 54 1.99 3.39 -0.64
N LEU A 55 2.06 4.16 0.45
CA LEU A 55 2.75 5.46 0.52
C LEU A 55 2.23 6.50 -0.50
N ASN A 56 0.99 6.34 -0.98
CA ASN A 56 0.34 7.27 -1.90
C ASN A 56 -0.10 8.59 -1.24
N ILE A 57 -0.01 8.71 0.09
CA ILE A 57 -0.39 9.91 0.85
C ILE A 57 0.44 11.15 0.48
N ALA A 58 1.70 10.98 0.06
CA ALA A 58 2.60 12.11 -0.21
C ALA A 58 2.49 12.69 -1.64
N ASN A 59 2.08 11.87 -2.62
CA ASN A 59 1.90 12.29 -4.01
C ASN A 59 0.97 11.31 -4.72
N ASN A 60 -0.33 11.49 -4.52
CA ASN A 60 -1.32 10.61 -5.07
C ASN A 60 -1.55 10.93 -6.55
N LYS A 61 -1.00 10.11 -7.44
CA LYS A 61 -1.22 10.25 -8.89
C LYS A 61 -2.66 9.96 -9.33
N ASN A 62 -3.50 9.43 -8.44
CA ASN A 62 -4.92 9.20 -8.68
C ASN A 62 -5.81 10.37 -8.26
N GLU A 63 -5.28 11.42 -7.62
CA GLU A 63 -6.05 12.64 -7.40
C GLU A 63 -6.30 13.33 -8.75
N GLU A 64 -7.58 13.56 -9.10
CA GLU A 64 -7.93 14.48 -10.17
C GLU A 64 -7.44 15.87 -9.72
N LYS A 65 -6.47 16.43 -10.44
CA LYS A 65 -6.12 17.85 -10.34
C LYS A 65 -7.32 18.74 -10.65
#